data_AF-A0A958NKD4-F1
#
_entry.id   AF-A0A958NKD4-F1
#
_cell.length_a   1.000
_cell.length_b   1.000
_cell.length_c   1.000
_cell.angle_alpha   90.00
_cell.angle_beta   90.00
_cell.angle_gamma   90.00
#
_symmetry.space_group_name_H-M   'P 1'
#
loop_
_entity.id
_entity.type
_entity.pdbx_description
1 polymer ?
#
loop_
_entity_poly.entity_id
_entity_poly.type
_entity_poly.pdbx_seq_one_letter_code
_entity_poly.pdbx_strand_id
1 'polypeptide(L)'
;QVAKIVDGPEVPQNYVSLGFGQASEKASDYKSEYPAVTISVAKRKGADAMKIADVIIDKVEHLRKNLIPDDVHVEITRNYGETASHKVSELLLHLIGSIIAVTFVVMLAMGWRGGLVVFLSVPITFALTLLSYYMLDYTLNRITLFALVFVTGIVVDDSIIIAENMHRHFKM
;
A
#
# COMPACT_ATOMS: atom_id res chain seq x y z
N GLN A 1 -1.39 -19.13 -61.65
CA GLN A 1 -1.47 -19.67 -60.27
C GLN A 1 -2.73 -19.10 -59.64
N VAL A 2 -3.70 -19.95 -59.29
CA VAL A 2 -4.94 -19.50 -58.64
C VAL A 2 -4.78 -19.78 -57.14
N ALA A 3 -4.85 -18.73 -56.32
CA ALA A 3 -4.69 -18.85 -54.88
C ALA A 3 -5.87 -19.64 -54.28
N LYS A 4 -5.56 -20.63 -53.45
CA LYS A 4 -6.54 -21.45 -52.76
C LYS A 4 -7.03 -20.68 -51.53
N ILE A 5 -8.17 -20.01 -51.66
CA ILE A 5 -8.81 -19.28 -50.56
C ILE A 5 -9.52 -20.31 -49.68
N VAL A 6 -9.13 -20.37 -48.40
CA VAL A 6 -9.78 -21.21 -47.39
C VAL A 6 -10.44 -20.27 -46.40
N ASP A 7 -11.77 -20.30 -46.36
CA ASP A 7 -12.56 -19.52 -45.41
C ASP A 7 -12.54 -20.27 -44.07
N GLY A 8 -11.70 -19.80 -43.16
CA GLY A 8 -11.45 -20.43 -41.87
C GLY A 8 -11.09 -19.37 -40.82
N PRO A 9 -11.09 -19.75 -39.53
CA PRO A 9 -10.69 -18.84 -38.48
C PRO A 9 -9.29 -18.27 -38.76
N GLU A 10 -9.10 -16.98 -38.47
CA GLU A 10 -7.81 -16.31 -38.63
C GLU A 10 -6.71 -17.10 -37.90
N VAL A 11 -5.57 -17.31 -38.57
CA VAL A 11 -4.43 -17.97 -37.94
C VAL A 11 -3.93 -17.06 -36.82
N PRO A 12 -3.83 -17.54 -35.55
CA PRO A 12 -3.39 -16.69 -34.46
C PRO A 12 -1.99 -16.15 -34.75
N GLN A 13 -1.87 -14.83 -34.88
CA GLN A 13 -0.56 -14.21 -35.12
C GLN A 13 0.31 -14.20 -33.85
N ASN A 14 -0.32 -14.22 -32.68
CA ASN A 14 0.35 -14.19 -31.38
C ASN A 14 -0.19 -15.31 -30.49
N TYR A 15 0.73 -16.10 -29.92
CA TYR A 15 0.43 -17.06 -28.87
C TYR A 15 0.95 -16.51 -27.55
N VAL A 16 0.14 -16.61 -26.51
CA VAL A 16 0.54 -16.27 -25.15
C VAL A 16 0.42 -17.53 -24.31
N SER A 17 1.53 -17.94 -23.69
CA SER A 17 1.56 -19.01 -22.71
C SER A 17 1.87 -18.44 -21.33
N LEU A 18 1.28 -19.06 -20.30
CA LEU A 18 1.59 -18.81 -18.90
C LEU A 18 2.32 -20.04 -18.36
N GLY A 19 3.52 -19.82 -17.82
CA GLY A 19 4.31 -20.82 -17.11
C GLY A 19 4.80 -20.26 -15.78
N PHE A 20 4.97 -21.12 -14.80
CA PHE A 20 5.48 -20.75 -13.48
C PHE A 20 6.97 -21.09 -13.39
N GLY A 21 7.81 -20.08 -13.12
CA GLY A 21 9.24 -20.29 -12.90
C GLY A 21 9.55 -20.96 -11.56
N GLN A 22 10.74 -21.53 -11.40
CA GLN A 22 11.14 -22.28 -10.19
C GLN A 22 11.05 -21.51 -8.86
N ALA A 23 11.05 -20.17 -8.91
CA ALA A 23 10.88 -19.32 -7.73
C ALA A 23 9.42 -19.08 -7.32
N SER A 24 8.45 -19.54 -8.13
CA SER A 24 7.03 -19.43 -7.80
C SER A 24 6.61 -20.59 -6.92
N GLU A 25 5.87 -20.31 -5.84
CA GLU A 25 5.24 -21.35 -5.00
C GLU A 25 4.33 -22.28 -5.80
N LYS A 26 3.80 -21.79 -6.94
CA LYS A 26 2.90 -22.53 -7.84
C LYS A 26 3.63 -23.45 -8.83
N ALA A 27 4.96 -23.44 -8.85
CA ALA A 27 5.74 -24.29 -9.76
C ALA A 27 5.65 -25.79 -9.42
N SER A 28 5.29 -26.15 -8.18
CA SER A 28 5.05 -27.55 -7.79
C SER A 28 3.79 -28.13 -8.44
N ASP A 29 2.75 -27.30 -8.54
CA ASP A 29 1.41 -27.70 -8.93
C ASP A 29 1.21 -27.56 -10.45
N TYR A 30 1.83 -26.54 -11.04
CA TYR A 30 1.73 -26.21 -12.45
C TYR A 30 3.09 -26.39 -13.14
N LYS A 31 3.35 -27.62 -13.60
CA LYS A 31 4.64 -28.03 -14.17
C LYS A 31 4.82 -27.75 -15.67
N SER A 32 3.76 -27.35 -16.36
CA SER A 32 3.74 -27.11 -17.80
C SER A 32 3.39 -25.66 -18.13
N GLU A 33 3.57 -25.27 -19.38
CA GLU A 33 3.01 -24.05 -19.92
C GLU A 33 1.55 -24.26 -20.32
N TYR A 34 0.70 -23.28 -20.02
CA TYR A 34 -0.72 -23.31 -20.32
C TYR A 34 -1.07 -22.18 -21.30
N PRO A 35 -1.93 -22.41 -22.31
CA PRO A 35 -2.45 -21.35 -23.15
C PRO A 35 -3.13 -20.29 -22.29
N ALA A 36 -2.80 -19.01 -22.51
CA ALA A 36 -3.28 -17.93 -21.66
C ALA A 36 -3.74 -16.73 -22.48
N VAL A 37 -4.62 -15.94 -21.88
CA VAL A 37 -5.02 -14.63 -22.40
C VAL A 37 -4.68 -13.60 -21.33
N THR A 38 -3.90 -12.58 -21.71
CA THR A 38 -3.53 -11.51 -20.78
C THR A 38 -4.51 -10.35 -20.90
N ILE A 39 -5.16 -10.02 -19.80
CA ILE A 39 -6.02 -8.83 -19.69
C ILE A 39 -5.29 -7.81 -18.83
N SER A 40 -5.02 -6.63 -19.40
CA SER A 40 -4.42 -5.51 -18.67
C SER A 40 -5.47 -4.44 -18.41
N VAL A 41 -5.63 -4.05 -17.15
CA VAL A 41 -6.54 -2.97 -16.75
C VAL A 41 -5.74 -1.78 -16.26
N ALA A 42 -5.96 -0.62 -16.88
CA ALA A 42 -5.32 0.62 -16.51
C ALA A 42 -6.31 1.54 -15.78
N LYS A 43 -5.85 2.18 -14.70
CA LYS A 43 -6.64 3.18 -13.98
C LYS A 43 -6.74 4.47 -14.78
N ARG A 44 -7.86 5.19 -14.64
CA ARG A 44 -8.00 6.55 -15.16
C ARG A 44 -7.16 7.53 -14.31
N LYS A 45 -6.78 8.67 -14.90
CA LYS A 45 -6.08 9.75 -14.18
C LYS A 45 -6.96 10.24 -13.02
N GLY A 46 -6.34 10.46 -11.86
CA GLY A 46 -7.04 10.88 -10.64
C GLY A 46 -7.76 9.77 -9.87
N ALA A 47 -7.86 8.56 -10.44
CA ALA A 47 -8.49 7.45 -9.73
C ALA A 47 -7.51 6.72 -8.79
N ASP A 48 -8.06 6.25 -7.67
CA ASP A 48 -7.35 5.47 -6.66
C ASP A 48 -7.06 4.05 -7.17
N ALA A 49 -5.77 3.68 -7.18
CA ALA A 49 -5.32 2.38 -7.68
C ALA A 49 -5.67 1.22 -6.74
N MET A 50 -5.70 1.45 -5.41
CA MET A 50 -6.05 0.44 -4.42
C MET A 50 -7.53 0.08 -4.57
N LYS A 51 -8.40 1.09 -4.51
CA LYS A 51 -9.85 0.90 -4.63
C LYS A 51 -10.25 0.26 -5.96
N ILE A 52 -9.59 0.64 -7.07
CA ILE A 52 -9.86 0.04 -8.38
C ILE A 52 -9.44 -1.43 -8.40
N ALA A 53 -8.30 -1.78 -7.81
CA ALA A 53 -7.85 -3.17 -7.76
C ALA A 53 -8.86 -4.05 -7.01
N ASP A 54 -9.35 -3.61 -5.86
CA ASP A 54 -10.36 -4.33 -5.08
C ASP A 54 -11.64 -4.55 -5.90
N VAL A 55 -12.15 -3.49 -6.54
CA VAL A 55 -13.35 -3.58 -7.40
C VAL A 55 -13.16 -4.54 -8.57
N ILE A 56 -11.96 -4.60 -9.17
CA ILE A 56 -11.67 -5.52 -10.27
C ILE A 56 -11.64 -6.96 -9.76
N ILE A 57 -10.99 -7.22 -8.63
CA ILE A 57 -10.90 -8.56 -8.04
C ILE A 57 -12.30 -9.05 -7.67
N ASP A 58 -13.08 -8.23 -6.97
CA ASP A 58 -14.48 -8.52 -6.64
C ASP A 58 -15.28 -8.83 -7.90
N LYS A 59 -15.10 -8.04 -8.96
CA LYS A 59 -15.80 -8.27 -10.23
C LYS A 59 -15.42 -9.61 -10.86
N VAL A 60 -14.14 -9.97 -10.84
CA VAL A 60 -13.65 -11.27 -11.34
C VAL A 60 -14.25 -12.42 -10.53
N GLU A 61 -14.33 -12.30 -9.20
CA GLU A 61 -14.97 -13.31 -8.35
C GLU A 61 -16.46 -13.48 -8.66
N HIS A 62 -17.18 -12.39 -8.92
CA HIS A 62 -18.57 -12.46 -9.35
C HIS A 62 -18.73 -13.12 -10.72
N LEU A 63 -17.81 -12.87 -11.64
CA LEU A 63 -17.82 -13.49 -12.96
C LEU A 63 -17.49 -14.98 -12.90
N ARG A 64 -16.64 -15.41 -11.96
CA ARG A 64 -16.39 -16.84 -11.67
C ARG A 64 -17.63 -17.62 -11.28
N LYS A 65 -18.66 -16.97 -10.72
CA LYS A 65 -19.90 -17.66 -10.31
C LYS A 65 -20.88 -17.92 -11.45
N ASN A 66 -20.83 -17.11 -12.51
CA ASN A 66 -21.91 -17.06 -13.51
C ASN A 66 -21.43 -17.20 -14.96
N LEU A 67 -20.21 -16.76 -15.29
CA LEU A 67 -19.75 -16.61 -16.68
C LEU A 67 -18.46 -17.37 -16.97
N ILE A 68 -17.51 -17.39 -16.03
CA ILE A 68 -16.24 -18.08 -16.21
C ILE A 68 -16.43 -19.54 -15.79
N PRO A 69 -16.34 -20.51 -16.72
CA PRO A 69 -16.48 -21.92 -16.40
C PRO A 69 -15.30 -22.44 -15.58
N ASP A 70 -15.50 -23.55 -14.86
CA ASP A 70 -14.54 -24.10 -13.88
C ASP A 70 -13.21 -24.57 -14.50
N ASP A 71 -13.19 -24.79 -15.81
CA ASP A 71 -12.00 -25.14 -16.58
C ASP A 71 -11.08 -23.93 -16.85
N VAL A 72 -11.59 -22.70 -16.71
CA VAL A 72 -10.83 -21.46 -16.95
C VAL A 72 -10.24 -20.92 -15.64
N HIS A 73 -8.91 -20.99 -15.53
CA HIS A 73 -8.17 -20.46 -14.39
C HIS A 73 -7.81 -18.98 -14.61
N VAL A 74 -8.16 -18.13 -13.64
CA VAL A 74 -7.79 -16.70 -13.65
C VAL A 74 -6.67 -16.46 -12.65
N GLU A 75 -5.55 -15.92 -13.12
CA GLU A 75 -4.38 -15.65 -12.30
C GLU A 75 -4.01 -14.16 -12.35
N ILE A 76 -3.80 -13.56 -11.18
CA ILE A 76 -3.36 -12.16 -11.07
C ILE A 76 -1.83 -12.15 -11.13
N THR A 77 -1.27 -11.75 -12.27
CA THR A 77 0.19 -11.72 -12.46
C THR A 77 0.82 -10.44 -11.91
N ARG A 78 0.09 -9.32 -11.89
CA ARG A 78 0.56 -8.01 -11.40
C ARG A 78 -0.58 -7.21 -10.78
N ASN A 79 -0.40 -6.82 -9.51
CA ASN A 79 -1.34 -5.94 -8.81
C ASN A 79 -0.61 -4.73 -8.19
N TYR A 80 -0.70 -3.58 -8.87
CA TYR A 80 -0.13 -2.33 -8.37
C TYR A 80 -0.93 -1.73 -7.21
N GLY A 81 -2.24 -2.02 -7.10
CA GLY A 81 -3.06 -1.57 -5.98
C GLY A 81 -2.63 -2.23 -4.67
N GLU A 82 -2.45 -3.55 -4.68
CA GLU A 82 -1.94 -4.31 -3.54
C GLU A 82 -0.54 -3.86 -3.12
N THR A 83 0.38 -3.71 -4.09
CA THR A 83 1.73 -3.21 -3.79
C THR A 83 1.71 -1.83 -3.16
N ALA A 84 0.84 -0.92 -3.65
CA ALA A 84 0.68 0.40 -3.05
C ALA A 84 0.12 0.33 -1.62
N SER A 85 -0.89 -0.53 -1.39
CA SER A 85 -1.49 -0.76 -0.07
C SER A 85 -0.45 -1.26 0.94
N HIS A 86 0.35 -2.26 0.55
CA HIS A 86 1.39 -2.81 1.40
C HIS A 86 2.43 -1.74 1.76
N LYS A 87 2.85 -0.92 0.80
CA LYS A 87 3.83 0.17 1.04
C LYS A 87 3.30 1.28 1.92
N VAL A 88 2.02 1.64 1.79
CA VAL A 88 1.38 2.61 2.69
C VAL A 88 1.29 2.05 4.11
N SER A 89 0.88 0.79 4.24
CA SER A 89 0.75 0.11 5.54
C SER A 89 2.10 -0.04 6.26
N GLU A 90 3.15 -0.40 5.52
CA GLU A 90 4.52 -0.48 6.02
C GLU A 90 5.02 0.87 6.55
N LEU A 91 4.72 1.97 5.85
CA LEU A 91 5.07 3.32 6.31
C LEU A 91 4.27 3.76 7.53
N LEU A 92 2.98 3.45 7.60
CA LEU A 92 2.15 3.72 8.79
C LEU A 92 2.67 2.94 10.00
N LEU A 93 3.11 1.70 9.81
CA LEU A 93 3.70 0.89 10.87
C LEU A 93 4.98 1.53 11.40
N HIS A 94 5.88 1.99 10.52
CA HIS A 94 7.08 2.73 10.95
C HIS A 94 6.75 4.03 11.68
N LEU A 95 5.73 4.78 11.23
CA LEU A 95 5.29 6.00 11.90
C LEU A 95 4.83 5.72 13.34
N ILE A 96 3.92 4.75 13.51
CA ILE A 96 3.41 4.37 14.83
C ILE A 96 4.56 3.83 15.71
N GLY A 97 5.41 2.97 15.15
CA GLY A 97 6.58 2.43 15.85
C GLY A 97 7.53 3.54 16.33
N SER A 98 7.76 4.57 15.51
CA SER A 98 8.57 5.73 15.88
C SER A 98 7.97 6.53 17.03
N ILE A 99 6.66 6.80 16.99
CA ILE A 99 5.97 7.55 18.06
C ILE A 99 6.07 6.80 19.40
N ILE A 100 5.86 5.49 19.39
CA ILE A 100 5.96 4.64 20.59
C ILE A 100 7.40 4.61 21.11
N ALA A 101 8.38 4.40 20.23
CA ALA A 101 9.79 4.34 20.62
C ALA A 101 10.27 5.64 21.27
N VAL A 102 9.95 6.78 20.65
CA VAL A 102 10.25 8.11 21.20
C VAL A 102 9.60 8.29 22.56
N THR A 103 8.30 8.00 22.67
CA THR A 103 7.55 8.14 23.92
C THR A 103 8.20 7.35 25.04
N PHE A 104 8.61 6.11 24.75
CA PHE A 104 9.24 5.23 25.71
C PHE A 104 10.57 5.81 26.22
N VAL A 105 11.43 6.29 25.31
CA VAL A 105 12.71 6.92 25.67
C VAL A 105 12.50 8.17 26.52
N VAL A 106 11.53 9.02 26.19
CA VAL A 106 11.23 10.24 26.94
C VAL A 106 10.67 9.94 28.33
N MET A 107 9.78 8.94 28.45
CA MET A 107 9.28 8.49 29.75
C MET A 107 10.40 8.01 30.68
N LEU A 108 11.41 7.31 30.14
CA LEU A 108 12.59 6.90 30.91
C LEU A 108 13.47 8.09 31.31
N ALA A 109 13.65 9.07 30.42
CA ALA A 109 14.52 10.22 30.68
C ALA A 109 13.94 11.24 31.67
N MET A 110 12.63 11.54 31.58
CA MET A 110 11.97 12.62 32.34
C MET A 110 10.98 12.14 33.42
N GLY A 111 10.70 10.84 33.47
CA GLY A 111 9.68 10.27 34.32
C GLY A 111 8.25 10.43 33.76
N TRP A 112 7.27 9.88 34.49
CA TRP A 112 5.90 9.69 34.03
C TRP A 112 5.17 11.00 33.66
N ARG A 113 5.40 12.10 34.40
CA ARG A 113 4.71 13.37 34.18
C ARG A 113 5.15 14.07 32.89
N GLY A 114 6.47 14.16 32.65
CA GLY A 114 7.02 14.77 31.43
C GLY A 114 6.75 13.90 30.20
N GLY A 115 6.92 12.59 30.34
CA GLY A 115 6.65 11.63 29.26
C GLY A 115 5.19 11.63 28.81
N LEU A 116 4.22 11.82 29.72
CA LEU A 116 2.80 11.88 29.36
C LEU A 116 2.46 13.11 28.50
N VAL A 117 3.09 14.27 28.78
CA VAL A 117 2.88 15.49 27.98
C VAL A 117 3.38 15.29 26.55
N VAL A 118 4.57 14.71 26.38
CA VAL A 118 5.12 14.41 25.05
C VAL A 118 4.29 13.34 24.34
N PHE A 119 3.86 12.30 25.05
CA PHE A 119 3.00 11.25 24.51
C PHE A 119 1.68 11.77 23.96
N LEU A 120 1.09 12.79 24.59
CA LEU A 120 -0.15 13.41 24.10
C LEU A 120 0.13 14.41 22.97
N SER A 121 1.20 15.20 23.06
CA SER A 121 1.54 16.24 22.08
C SER A 121 1.74 15.67 20.66
N VAL A 122 2.46 14.55 20.55
CA VAL A 122 2.86 13.98 19.25
C VAL A 122 1.64 13.47 18.46
N PRO A 123 0.78 12.56 18.97
CA PRO A 123 -0.40 12.10 18.25
C PRO A 123 -1.39 13.23 17.94
N ILE A 124 -1.55 14.21 18.83
CA ILE A 124 -2.44 15.36 18.59
C ILE A 124 -1.94 16.19 17.40
N THR A 125 -0.65 16.48 17.32
CA THR A 125 -0.06 17.21 16.18
C THR A 125 -0.24 16.45 14.87
N PHE A 126 -0.05 15.12 14.88
CA PHE A 126 -0.31 14.28 13.69
C PHE A 126 -1.78 14.26 13.30
N ALA A 127 -2.70 14.13 14.26
CA ALA A 127 -4.13 14.16 14.01
C ALA A 127 -4.54 15.50 13.38
N LEU A 128 -3.99 16.62 13.85
CA LEU A 128 -4.24 17.94 13.28
C LEU A 128 -3.67 18.07 11.86
N THR A 129 -2.51 17.47 11.59
CA THR A 129 -1.90 17.46 10.25
C THR A 129 -2.72 16.65 9.27
N LEU A 130 -3.18 15.46 9.68
CA LEU A 130 -4.08 14.60 8.90
C LEU A 130 -5.44 15.27 8.67
N LEU A 131 -5.98 15.96 9.67
CA LEU A 131 -7.20 16.76 9.54
C LEU A 131 -7.00 17.88 8.51
N SER A 132 -5.87 18.57 8.55
CA SER A 132 -5.54 19.62 7.58
C SER A 132 -5.43 19.05 6.16
N TYR A 133 -4.87 17.85 6.00
CA TYR A 133 -4.84 17.17 4.70
C TYR A 133 -6.23 16.84 4.20
N TYR A 134 -7.11 16.37 5.08
CA TYR A 134 -8.50 16.11 4.74
C TYR A 134 -9.23 17.39 4.31
N MET A 135 -9.01 18.52 5.01
CA MET A 135 -9.63 19.80 4.66
C MET A 135 -9.10 20.42 3.37
N LEU A 136 -7.85 20.13 2.99
CA LEU A 136 -7.19 20.65 1.79
C LEU A 136 -7.30 19.70 0.58
N ASP A 137 -8.09 18.63 0.70
CA ASP A 137 -8.24 17.59 -0.34
C ASP A 137 -6.91 16.96 -0.79
N TYR A 138 -5.94 16.83 0.13
CA TYR A 138 -4.69 16.14 -0.13
C TYR A 138 -4.82 14.63 0.10
N THR A 139 -4.28 13.85 -0.83
CA THR A 139 -4.22 12.39 -0.72
C THR A 139 -3.00 11.94 0.08
N LEU A 140 -3.18 10.96 0.98
CA LEU A 140 -2.07 10.25 1.55
C LEU A 140 -1.42 9.36 0.49
N ASN A 141 -0.13 9.61 0.24
CA ASN A 141 0.68 8.82 -0.66
C ASN A 141 2.06 8.57 -0.05
N ARG A 142 2.90 7.83 -0.78
CA ARG A 142 4.24 7.49 -0.31
C ARG A 142 5.08 8.73 0.05
N ILE A 143 5.01 9.80 -0.74
CA ILE A 143 5.79 11.03 -0.54
C ILE A 143 5.30 11.76 0.71
N THR A 144 3.98 11.91 0.87
CA THR A 144 3.41 12.59 2.04
C THR A 144 3.65 11.80 3.32
N LEU A 145 3.61 10.46 3.27
CA LEU A 145 3.94 9.61 4.41
C LEU A 145 5.42 9.71 4.78
N PHE A 146 6.34 9.74 3.80
CA PHE A 146 7.76 10.01 4.07
C PHE A 146 7.98 11.38 4.71
N ALA A 147 7.27 12.41 4.23
CA ALA A 147 7.33 13.74 4.83
C ALA A 147 6.83 13.73 6.28
N LEU A 148 5.72 13.05 6.57
CA LEU A 148 5.20 12.90 7.94
C LEU A 148 6.18 12.18 8.86
N VAL A 149 6.82 11.10 8.39
CA VAL A 149 7.86 10.39 9.15
C VAL A 149 9.04 11.32 9.43
N PHE A 150 9.53 12.07 8.44
CA PHE A 150 10.61 13.05 8.63
C PHE A 150 10.24 14.16 9.62
N VAL A 151 9.02 14.71 9.51
CA VAL A 151 8.49 15.74 10.42
C VAL A 151 8.35 15.22 11.85
N THR A 152 8.15 13.91 12.04
CA THR A 152 8.06 13.29 13.38
C THR A 152 9.24 13.68 14.25
N GLY A 153 10.47 13.64 13.73
CA GLY A 153 11.66 14.02 14.50
C GLY A 153 11.62 15.47 14.97
N ILE A 154 11.27 16.39 14.06
CA ILE A 154 11.20 17.82 14.35
C ILE A 154 10.12 18.13 15.40
N VAL A 155 8.92 17.56 15.25
CA VAL A 155 7.79 17.79 16.16
C VAL A 155 8.05 17.21 17.56
N VAL A 156 8.70 16.05 17.58
CA VAL A 156 9.11 15.38 18.82
C VAL A 156 10.15 16.22 19.56
N ASP A 157 11.19 16.69 18.86
CA ASP A 157 12.27 17.48 19.46
C ASP A 157 11.73 18.74 20.14
N ASP A 158 10.83 19.48 19.48
CA ASP A 158 10.16 20.65 20.05
C ASP A 158 9.35 20.28 21.31
N SER A 159 8.60 19.17 21.25
CA SER A 159 7.82 18.69 22.40
C SER A 159 8.72 18.32 23.58
N ILE A 160 9.89 17.73 23.33
CA ILE A 160 10.86 17.36 24.35
C ILE A 160 11.50 18.60 24.98
N ILE A 161 11.95 19.57 24.18
CA ILE A 161 12.58 20.79 24.70
C ILE A 161 11.64 21.55 25.63
N ILE A 162 10.36 21.65 25.27
CA ILE A 162 9.35 22.32 26.11
C ILE A 162 9.13 21.53 27.41
N ALA A 163 8.97 20.21 27.32
CA ALA A 163 8.78 19.35 28.50
C ALA A 163 10.01 19.40 29.44
N GLU A 164 11.22 19.43 28.90
CA GLU A 164 12.46 19.59 29.68
C GLU A 164 12.48 20.93 30.39
N ASN A 165 12.17 22.00 29.67
CA ASN A 165 12.21 23.35 30.22
C ASN A 165 11.19 23.51 31.36
N MET A 166 10.00 22.93 31.23
CA MET A 166 9.03 22.87 32.32
C MET A 166 9.59 22.10 33.52
N HIS A 167 10.12 20.89 33.30
CA HIS A 167 10.70 20.08 34.37
C HIS A 167 11.82 20.82 35.11
N ARG A 168 12.72 21.48 34.36
CA ARG A 168 13.82 22.28 34.91
C ARG A 168 13.31 23.49 35.70
N HIS A 169 12.29 24.20 35.21
CA HIS A 169 11.75 25.38 35.88
C HIS A 169 11.05 25.04 37.20
N PHE A 170 10.34 23.91 37.29
CA PHE A 170 9.68 23.46 38.54
C PHE A 170 10.64 22.87 39.58
N LYS A 171 11.91 22.65 39.24
CA LYS A 171 12.93 22.08 40.13
C LYS A 171 13.88 23.14 40.71
N MET A 172 13.82 24.38 40.20
CA MET A 172 14.39 25.57 40.83
C MET A 172 13.37 26.17 41.80
#